data_AF-A0A7J7LSL1-F1
#
_entry.id   AF-A0A7J7LSL1-F1
#
_cell.length_a   1.000
_cell.length_b   1.000
_cell.length_c   1.000
_cell.angle_alpha   90.00
_cell.angle_beta   90.00
_cell.angle_gamma   90.00
#
_symmetry.space_group_name_H-M   'P 1'
#
loop_
_entity.id
_entity.type
_entity.pdbx_description
1 polymer ?
#
loop_
_entity_poly.entity_id
_entity_poly.type
_entity_poly.pdbx_seq_one_letter_code
_entity_poly.pdbx_strand_id
1 'polypeptide(L)'
;MRLMTTTYLAAMLLKRRSTFLTRILAYTSSDMRLDYGKFYASKTFFGNAKKRRILWGWINESDSPSDDIEKGWSGLQSIPRTIWLSGTETQLLQWPIKEIETLRENRVSLQEEDLPGASGFEVSGIKASQVDVKVSFKLPRLEEAELMDPSWVDPQLLCSEKGASIAGRVGPFGLLVLASKNLEEQTAIFFRVFKEKRWFQSSLWQDLDKTTYGAFVDVDPNHEKLSLRTLIDHSVVESFGGEGRTCITARVYPRLAINSEAHLYAFNNGTSTVRITELSAWSMKQAQIK
;
A
#
# COMPACT_ATOMS: atom_id res chain seq x y z
N MET A 1 13.75 9.35 22.89
CA MET A 1 14.10 9.24 21.46
C MET A 1 13.18 8.17 20.86
N ARG A 2 12.12 8.57 20.16
CA ARG A 2 11.13 7.66 19.56
C ARG A 2 11.08 7.94 18.06
N LEU A 3 11.53 6.98 17.26
CA LEU A 3 11.32 6.96 15.82
C LEU A 3 9.86 6.57 15.56
N MET A 4 9.15 7.37 14.77
CA MET A 4 7.82 7.07 14.24
C MET A 4 7.98 6.67 12.77
N THR A 5 7.52 5.48 12.41
CA THR A 5 7.51 4.99 11.03
C THR A 5 6.16 4.34 10.79
N THR A 6 5.39 4.86 9.84
CA THR A 6 4.17 4.19 9.35
C THR A 6 4.60 3.24 8.24
N THR A 7 4.34 1.94 8.39
CA THR A 7 4.95 0.86 7.59
C THR A 7 3.82 0.08 6.88
N TYR A 8 4.01 -0.28 5.61
CA TYR A 8 3.14 -1.24 4.92
C TYR A 8 3.97 -2.32 4.25
N LEU A 9 3.60 -3.58 4.47
CA LEU A 9 4.09 -4.72 3.71
C LEU A 9 2.98 -5.24 2.80
N ALA A 10 3.31 -5.32 1.52
CA ALA A 10 2.70 -6.26 0.61
C ALA A 10 3.63 -7.49 0.52
N ALA A 11 3.28 -8.58 1.18
CA ALA A 11 4.00 -9.86 1.07
C ALA A 11 3.35 -10.68 -0.04
N MET A 12 4.07 -11.47 -0.84
CA MET A 12 3.46 -12.23 -1.94
C MET A 12 3.08 -13.65 -1.50
N LEU A 13 1.86 -14.12 -1.76
CA LEU A 13 1.42 -15.47 -1.37
C LEU A 13 0.56 -16.12 -2.45
N LEU A 14 0.92 -17.34 -2.86
CA LEU A 14 0.23 -18.15 -3.88
C LEU A 14 -0.85 -19.03 -3.24
N LYS A 15 -2.10 -18.97 -3.70
CA LYS A 15 -3.03 -20.10 -3.47
C LYS A 15 -4.19 -20.18 -4.46
N ARG A 16 -4.62 -21.42 -4.72
CA ARG A 16 -5.59 -21.81 -5.77
C ARG A 16 -6.80 -22.57 -5.19
N ARG A 17 -7.95 -22.30 -5.81
CA ARG A 17 -9.22 -23.08 -5.98
C ARG A 17 -10.46 -22.69 -5.16
N SER A 18 -11.58 -22.84 -5.89
CA SER A 18 -12.91 -22.25 -5.76
C SER A 18 -13.99 -23.34 -5.66
N THR A 19 -15.00 -23.11 -4.81
CA THR A 19 -16.40 -23.57 -4.97
C THR A 19 -17.31 -22.81 -4.00
N PHE A 20 -18.46 -22.31 -4.46
CA PHE A 20 -19.42 -21.58 -3.62
C PHE A 20 -20.31 -22.55 -2.82
N LEU A 21 -19.87 -22.87 -1.60
CA LEU A 21 -20.74 -23.09 -0.46
C LEU A 21 -20.62 -21.85 0.42
N THR A 22 -21.72 -21.35 0.96
CA THR A 22 -21.69 -20.32 2.01
C THR A 22 -21.01 -20.92 3.24
N ARG A 23 -19.68 -20.93 3.28
CA ARG A 23 -18.94 -21.06 4.53
C ARG A 23 -19.40 -19.87 5.35
N ILE A 24 -19.97 -20.15 6.52
CA ILE A 24 -20.09 -19.17 7.59
C ILE A 24 -18.69 -18.57 7.72
N LEU A 25 -18.51 -17.33 7.23
CA LEU A 25 -17.25 -16.62 7.33
C LEU A 25 -17.09 -16.26 8.80
N ALA A 26 -16.38 -17.12 9.52
CA ALA A 26 -15.89 -16.77 10.85
C ALA A 26 -14.84 -15.69 10.64
N TYR A 27 -15.13 -14.47 11.10
CA TYR A 27 -14.23 -13.31 11.07
C TYR A 27 -12.84 -13.71 11.60
N THR A 28 -11.93 -14.04 10.70
CA THR A 28 -10.54 -14.42 11.02
C THR A 28 -9.57 -13.67 10.12
N SER A 29 -8.28 -13.70 10.43
CA SER A 29 -7.22 -13.17 9.56
C SER A 29 -7.16 -13.82 8.17
N SER A 30 -7.94 -14.88 7.93
CA SER A 30 -8.03 -15.59 6.65
C SER A 30 -9.08 -15.05 5.68
N ASP A 31 -9.96 -14.14 6.12
CA ASP A 31 -10.98 -13.54 5.26
C ASP A 31 -10.43 -12.40 4.40
N MET A 32 -10.83 -12.34 3.14
CA MET A 32 -10.47 -11.25 2.25
C MET A 32 -11.14 -9.94 2.68
N ARG A 33 -10.37 -8.85 2.64
CA ARG A 33 -10.85 -7.49 2.90
C ARG A 33 -10.80 -6.67 1.63
N LEU A 34 -11.72 -5.71 1.48
CA LEU A 34 -11.65 -4.71 0.41
C LEU A 34 -10.43 -3.81 0.61
N ASP A 35 -10.07 -3.52 1.85
CA ASP A 35 -8.90 -2.75 2.18
C ASP A 35 -8.38 -3.27 3.52
N TYR A 36 -7.06 -3.45 3.61
CA TYR A 36 -6.42 -3.99 4.81
C TYR A 36 -5.99 -2.90 5.79
N GLY A 37 -6.28 -1.64 5.48
CA GLY A 37 -6.03 -0.47 6.30
C GLY A 37 -7.29 0.12 6.94
N LYS A 38 -7.32 1.45 7.08
CA LYS A 38 -8.47 2.21 7.62
C LYS A 38 -9.53 2.40 6.56
N PHE A 39 -10.49 1.48 6.53
CA PHE A 39 -11.58 1.51 5.57
C PHE A 39 -12.80 0.82 6.16
N TYR A 40 -13.90 1.55 6.29
CA TYR A 40 -15.09 1.04 6.94
C TYR A 40 -16.38 1.52 6.28
N ALA A 41 -17.51 0.93 6.68
CA ALA A 41 -18.86 1.27 6.23
C ALA A 41 -19.01 1.33 4.69
N SER A 42 -18.25 0.48 3.99
CA SER A 42 -18.13 0.57 2.55
C SER A 42 -19.43 0.21 1.83
N LYS A 43 -19.65 0.85 0.68
CA LYS A 43 -20.89 0.73 -0.09
C LYS A 43 -20.61 0.82 -1.57
N THR A 44 -21.34 0.03 -2.35
CA THR A 44 -21.26 0.11 -3.80
C THR A 44 -22.56 0.60 -4.41
N PHE A 45 -22.43 1.25 -5.57
CA PHE A 45 -23.54 1.49 -6.49
C PHE A 45 -23.11 1.18 -7.92
N PHE A 46 -24.08 0.96 -8.81
CA PHE A 46 -23.80 0.72 -10.22
C PHE A 46 -23.85 2.05 -11.00
N GLY A 47 -22.71 2.48 -11.52
CA GLY A 47 -22.60 3.69 -12.34
C GLY A 47 -23.00 3.40 -13.78
N ASN A 48 -24.30 3.53 -14.09
CA ASN A 48 -24.88 3.15 -15.39
C ASN A 48 -24.17 3.81 -16.59
N ALA A 49 -23.83 5.10 -16.49
CA ALA A 49 -23.20 5.85 -17.58
C ALA A 49 -21.85 5.26 -18.07
N LYS A 50 -21.08 4.65 -17.16
CA LYS A 50 -19.78 4.00 -17.47
C LYS A 50 -19.79 2.49 -17.26
N LYS A 51 -20.99 1.91 -17.06
CA LYS A 51 -21.23 0.48 -16.85
C LYS A 51 -20.24 -0.18 -15.89
N ARG A 52 -19.99 0.46 -14.75
CA ARG A 52 -19.01 -0.01 -13.75
C ARG A 52 -19.58 0.08 -12.34
N ARG A 53 -19.19 -0.85 -11.46
CA ARG A 53 -19.52 -0.78 -10.03
C ARG A 53 -18.50 0.12 -9.33
N ILE A 54 -19.00 1.10 -8.60
CA ILE A 54 -18.20 2.04 -7.84
C ILE A 54 -18.31 1.69 -6.36
N LEU A 55 -17.17 1.62 -5.69
CA LEU A 55 -17.02 1.44 -4.25
C LEU A 55 -16.65 2.78 -3.60
N TRP A 56 -17.35 3.09 -2.51
CA TRP A 56 -16.99 4.12 -1.55
C TRP A 56 -16.68 3.46 -0.21
N GLY A 57 -15.79 4.07 0.57
CA GLY A 57 -15.51 3.67 1.95
C GLY A 57 -15.16 4.88 2.81
N TRP A 58 -15.64 4.84 4.06
CA TRP A 58 -15.31 5.83 5.06
C TRP A 58 -13.94 5.52 5.68
N ILE A 59 -13.13 6.56 5.82
CA ILE A 59 -11.81 6.54 6.45
C ILE A 59 -11.89 7.42 7.69
N ASN A 60 -12.01 6.82 8.87
CA ASN A 60 -11.97 7.57 10.11
C ASN A 60 -10.55 8.09 10.42
N GLU A 61 -10.44 8.98 11.41
CA GLU A 61 -9.18 9.56 11.82
C GLU A 61 -8.28 8.57 12.58
N SER A 62 -6.96 8.82 12.58
CA SER A 62 -5.98 8.11 13.44
C SER A 62 -5.26 9.03 14.43
N ASP A 63 -5.63 10.31 14.50
CA ASP A 63 -5.19 11.20 15.56
C ASP A 63 -6.17 11.14 16.74
N SER A 64 -6.00 12.03 17.73
CA SER A 64 -6.79 11.97 18.95
C SER A 64 -8.14 12.69 18.80
N PRO A 65 -9.17 12.33 19.59
CA PRO A 65 -10.42 13.10 19.64
C PRO A 65 -10.23 14.59 19.99
N SER A 66 -9.17 14.94 20.72
CA SER A 66 -8.81 16.35 20.95
C SER A 66 -8.30 17.04 19.68
N ASP A 67 -7.52 16.33 18.85
CA ASP A 67 -7.04 16.86 17.56
C ASP A 67 -8.21 17.05 16.59
N ASP A 68 -9.20 16.14 16.60
CA ASP A 68 -10.47 16.30 15.84
C ASP A 68 -11.21 17.59 16.20
N ILE A 69 -11.32 17.88 17.50
CA ILE A 69 -11.98 19.10 18.00
C ILE A 69 -11.17 20.32 17.62
N GLU A 70 -9.84 20.27 17.77
CA GLU A 70 -8.94 21.40 17.46
C GLU A 70 -8.96 21.74 15.97
N LYS A 71 -8.89 20.74 15.07
CA LYS A 71 -8.93 20.95 13.62
C LYS A 71 -10.33 21.23 13.09
N GLY A 72 -11.38 20.93 13.85
CA GLY A 72 -12.78 21.27 13.55
C GLY A 72 -13.48 20.34 12.55
N TRP A 73 -12.90 19.17 12.25
CA TRP A 73 -13.48 18.16 11.35
C TRP A 73 -12.96 16.77 11.71
N SER A 74 -13.65 15.71 11.26
CA SER A 74 -13.23 14.32 11.46
C SER A 74 -13.84 13.41 10.39
N GLY A 75 -13.00 12.56 9.78
CA GLY A 75 -13.38 11.57 8.79
C GLY A 75 -13.25 12.04 7.34
N LEU A 76 -12.85 11.09 6.49
CA LEU A 76 -12.72 11.27 5.04
C LEU A 76 -13.49 10.18 4.29
N GLN A 77 -13.74 10.41 3.00
CA GLN A 77 -14.10 9.33 2.06
C GLN A 77 -12.86 8.92 1.27
N SER A 78 -12.70 7.62 1.04
CA SER A 78 -11.72 7.12 0.07
C SER A 78 -12.01 7.67 -1.32
N ILE A 79 -10.98 7.84 -2.15
CA ILE A 79 -11.19 8.05 -3.58
C ILE A 79 -12.05 6.90 -4.12
N PRO A 80 -13.12 7.18 -4.88
CA PRO A 80 -13.99 6.13 -5.38
C PRO A 80 -13.20 5.13 -6.23
N ARG A 81 -13.47 3.84 -6.02
CA ARG A 81 -12.78 2.75 -6.72
C ARG A 81 -13.74 2.05 -7.66
N THR A 82 -13.29 1.74 -8.87
CA THR A 82 -13.97 0.73 -9.67
C THR A 82 -13.66 -0.63 -9.07
N ILE A 83 -14.67 -1.50 -8.92
CA ILE A 83 -14.51 -2.84 -8.37
C ILE A 83 -15.06 -3.91 -9.31
N TRP A 84 -14.30 -4.99 -9.52
CA TRP A 84 -14.68 -6.10 -10.38
C TRP A 84 -14.04 -7.41 -9.89
N LEU A 85 -14.53 -8.54 -10.38
CA LEU A 85 -13.98 -9.86 -10.06
C LEU A 85 -12.71 -10.11 -10.88
N SER A 86 -11.66 -10.66 -10.25
CA SER A 86 -10.42 -11.03 -10.96
C SER A 86 -10.71 -12.05 -12.06
N GLY A 87 -9.86 -12.12 -13.10
CA GLY A 87 -10.02 -13.11 -14.18
C GLY A 87 -9.92 -14.57 -13.71
N THR A 88 -9.29 -14.81 -12.56
CA THR A 88 -9.23 -16.11 -11.88
C THR A 88 -10.46 -16.41 -11.01
N GLU A 89 -11.33 -15.42 -10.81
CA GLU A 89 -12.50 -15.47 -9.93
C GLU A 89 -12.19 -15.80 -8.47
N THR A 90 -10.97 -15.52 -8.02
CA THR A 90 -10.52 -15.81 -6.65
C THR A 90 -10.62 -14.61 -5.72
N GLN A 91 -10.65 -13.38 -6.24
CA GLN A 91 -10.67 -12.16 -5.44
C GLN A 91 -11.29 -10.97 -6.20
N LEU A 92 -11.64 -9.91 -5.47
CA LEU A 92 -12.07 -8.65 -6.06
C LEU A 92 -10.86 -7.75 -6.32
N LEU A 93 -10.82 -7.15 -7.50
CA LEU A 93 -9.84 -6.13 -7.88
C LEU A 93 -10.45 -4.75 -7.71
N GLN A 94 -9.65 -3.79 -7.27
CA GLN A 94 -10.06 -2.40 -7.08
C GLN A 94 -9.06 -1.43 -7.67
N TRP A 95 -9.56 -0.39 -8.33
CA TRP A 95 -8.69 0.65 -8.86
C TRP A 95 -9.34 2.03 -8.77
N PRO A 96 -8.59 3.11 -8.44
CA PRO A 96 -9.14 4.46 -8.42
C PRO A 96 -9.84 4.78 -9.74
N ILE A 97 -11.01 5.41 -9.66
CA ILE A 97 -11.75 5.82 -10.85
C ILE A 97 -10.88 6.64 -11.79
N LYS A 98 -10.99 6.40 -13.11
CA LYS A 98 -10.19 7.07 -14.14
C LYS A 98 -10.28 8.60 -14.08
N GLU A 99 -11.38 9.15 -13.59
CA GLU A 99 -11.60 10.58 -13.43
C GLU A 99 -10.56 11.24 -12.52
N ILE A 100 -9.99 10.54 -11.55
CA ILE A 100 -8.92 11.10 -10.71
C ILE A 100 -7.71 11.52 -11.55
N GLU A 101 -7.48 10.87 -12.69
CA GLU A 101 -6.35 11.17 -13.57
C GLU A 101 -6.47 12.55 -14.20
N THR A 102 -7.65 13.17 -14.19
CA THR A 102 -7.87 14.56 -14.64
C THR A 102 -7.27 15.61 -13.70
N LEU A 103 -6.88 15.20 -12.48
CA LEU A 103 -6.20 16.02 -11.50
C LEU A 103 -4.68 16.03 -11.68
N ARG A 104 -4.12 15.17 -12.52
CA ARG A 104 -2.68 15.09 -12.77
C ARG A 104 -2.16 16.35 -13.47
N GLU A 105 -1.07 16.90 -12.95
CA GLU A 105 -0.35 18.04 -13.52
C GLU A 105 1.02 17.60 -14.04
N ASN A 106 2.11 18.20 -13.55
CA ASN A 106 3.46 17.87 -13.97
C ASN A 106 3.80 16.41 -13.64
N ARG A 107 4.47 15.75 -14.58
CA ARG A 107 4.90 14.35 -14.49
C ARG A 107 6.41 14.27 -14.35
N VAL A 108 6.86 13.44 -13.43
CA VAL A 108 8.25 12.94 -13.35
C VAL A 108 8.22 11.45 -13.69
N SER A 109 9.16 10.98 -14.51
CA SER A 109 9.26 9.56 -14.85
C SER A 109 10.68 9.06 -14.91
N LEU A 110 10.87 7.81 -14.50
CA LEU A 110 12.14 7.07 -14.53
C LEU A 110 11.88 5.69 -15.13
N GLN A 111 12.88 5.12 -15.82
CA GLN A 111 12.78 3.80 -16.44
C GLN A 111 14.08 3.05 -16.26
N GLU A 112 13.97 1.73 -16.05
CA GLU A 112 15.11 0.81 -15.95
C GLU A 112 16.20 1.26 -14.95
N GLU A 113 15.78 1.76 -13.78
CA GLU A 113 16.68 2.19 -12.71
C GLU A 113 16.96 1.03 -11.75
N ASP A 114 18.24 0.69 -11.58
CA ASP A 114 18.66 -0.28 -10.57
C ASP A 114 18.63 0.39 -9.18
N LEU A 115 18.09 -0.33 -8.20
CA LEU A 115 18.01 0.08 -6.81
C LEU A 115 18.78 -0.93 -5.95
N PRO A 116 20.10 -0.72 -5.78
CA PRO A 116 20.96 -1.58 -4.98
C PRO A 116 20.45 -1.84 -3.56
N GLY A 117 20.98 -2.86 -2.91
CA GLY A 117 20.69 -3.09 -1.50
C GLY A 117 21.18 -1.93 -0.63
N ALA A 118 20.42 -1.60 0.41
CA ALA A 118 20.65 -0.47 1.31
C ALA A 118 20.80 0.88 0.60
N SER A 119 20.00 1.14 -0.44
CA SER A 119 20.03 2.38 -1.21
C SER A 119 18.64 3.02 -1.37
N GLY A 120 18.63 4.27 -1.81
CA GLY A 120 17.41 5.00 -2.14
C GLY A 120 17.73 6.30 -2.85
N PHE A 121 16.74 6.88 -3.51
CA PHE A 121 16.87 8.19 -4.15
C PHE A 121 15.56 8.97 -4.06
N GLU A 122 15.67 10.29 -4.09
CA GLU A 122 14.52 11.20 -4.05
C GLU A 122 13.88 11.32 -5.45
N VAL A 123 12.56 11.28 -5.50
CA VAL A 123 11.78 11.62 -6.69
C VAL A 123 11.43 13.11 -6.63
N SER A 124 12.39 13.94 -7.04
CA SER A 124 12.27 15.40 -7.01
C SER A 124 11.38 15.94 -8.15
N GLY A 125 10.96 17.20 -8.04
CA GLY A 125 10.17 17.88 -9.07
C GLY A 125 8.68 17.57 -9.03
N ILE A 126 8.16 17.13 -7.87
CA ILE A 126 6.75 16.81 -7.65
C ILE A 126 6.27 17.44 -6.33
N LYS A 127 4.97 17.75 -6.22
CA LYS A 127 4.35 18.14 -4.93
C LYS A 127 4.10 16.87 -4.11
N ALA A 128 5.07 16.43 -3.31
CA ALA A 128 5.01 15.11 -2.65
C ALA A 128 3.93 14.97 -1.56
N SER A 129 3.38 16.07 -1.05
CA SER A 129 2.21 16.06 -0.16
C SER A 129 0.88 15.79 -0.88
N GLN A 130 0.84 15.90 -2.22
CA GLN A 130 -0.37 15.66 -3.00
C GLN A 130 0.00 15.11 -4.39
N VAL A 131 0.18 13.79 -4.48
CA VAL A 131 0.79 13.11 -5.62
C VAL A 131 0.13 11.75 -5.91
N ASP A 132 0.00 11.42 -7.19
CA ASP A 132 -0.29 10.06 -7.66
C ASP A 132 1.01 9.46 -8.17
N VAL A 133 1.49 8.37 -7.56
CA VAL A 133 2.73 7.69 -7.97
C VAL A 133 2.42 6.25 -8.37
N LYS A 134 2.96 5.82 -9.50
CA LYS A 134 2.94 4.43 -9.99
C LYS A 134 4.39 3.97 -10.13
N VAL A 135 4.71 2.80 -9.59
CA VAL A 135 6.03 2.18 -9.72
C VAL A 135 5.89 0.68 -9.98
N SER A 136 6.75 0.14 -10.83
CA SER A 136 6.80 -1.29 -11.15
C SER A 136 8.21 -1.84 -10.95
N PHE A 137 8.32 -2.87 -10.12
CA PHE A 137 9.58 -3.52 -9.78
C PHE A 137 9.74 -4.83 -10.53
N LYS A 138 10.96 -5.06 -11.04
CA LYS A 138 11.46 -6.36 -11.46
C LYS A 138 12.33 -6.92 -10.35
N LEU A 139 11.99 -8.13 -9.91
CA LEU A 139 12.64 -8.80 -8.79
C LEU A 139 13.96 -9.46 -9.25
N PRO A 140 14.94 -9.60 -8.33
CA PRO A 140 16.13 -10.42 -8.56
C PRO A 140 15.77 -11.91 -8.63
N ARG A 141 16.78 -12.77 -8.80
CA ARG A 141 16.56 -14.22 -8.74
C ARG A 141 15.98 -14.60 -7.37
N LEU A 142 14.79 -15.17 -7.38
CA LEU A 142 14.03 -15.47 -6.16
C LEU A 142 14.61 -16.64 -5.37
N GLU A 143 15.56 -17.38 -5.94
CA GLU A 143 16.33 -18.43 -5.29
C GLU A 143 17.07 -17.96 -4.04
N GLU A 144 17.23 -16.66 -3.84
CA GLU A 144 17.89 -16.09 -2.67
C GLU A 144 16.91 -15.46 -1.67
N ALA A 145 15.61 -15.44 -1.97
CA ALA A 145 14.62 -14.89 -1.05
C ALA A 145 14.50 -15.74 0.23
N GLU A 146 14.17 -15.08 1.34
CA GLU A 146 14.07 -15.70 2.66
C GLU A 146 12.96 -16.76 2.69
N LEU A 147 13.16 -17.83 3.46
CA LEU A 147 12.08 -18.77 3.73
C LEU A 147 11.05 -18.09 4.64
N MET A 148 9.78 -18.21 4.27
CA MET A 148 8.67 -17.79 5.11
C MET A 148 8.66 -18.64 6.39
N ASP A 149 8.70 -18.01 7.56
CA ASP A 149 8.47 -18.70 8.82
C ASP A 149 7.00 -19.14 8.88
N PRO A 150 6.70 -20.42 9.14
CA PRO A 150 5.32 -20.92 9.25
C PRO A 150 4.47 -20.23 10.32
N SER A 151 5.09 -19.62 11.32
CA SER A 151 4.39 -18.84 12.36
C SER A 151 3.88 -17.49 11.85
N TRP A 152 4.39 -16.98 10.72
CA TRP A 152 3.99 -15.70 10.12
C TRP A 152 2.68 -15.82 9.33
N VAL A 153 1.60 -16.14 10.03
CA VAL A 153 0.26 -16.29 9.45
C VAL A 153 -0.50 -14.97 9.33
N ASP A 154 -0.15 -13.99 10.17
CA ASP A 154 -0.76 -12.66 10.17
C ASP A 154 0.17 -11.66 9.47
N PRO A 155 -0.21 -11.15 8.28
CA PRO A 155 0.62 -10.21 7.55
C PRO A 155 0.79 -8.89 8.31
N GLN A 156 -0.17 -8.48 9.13
CA GLN A 156 -0.12 -7.24 9.92
C GLN A 156 0.93 -7.34 11.04
N LEU A 157 0.96 -8.47 11.75
CA LEU A 157 1.98 -8.75 12.76
C LEU A 157 3.37 -8.83 12.13
N LEU A 158 3.49 -9.53 11.00
CA LEU A 158 4.74 -9.63 10.26
C LEU A 158 5.28 -8.26 9.86
N CYS A 159 4.43 -7.31 9.45
CA CYS A 159 4.89 -5.94 9.16
C CYS A 159 5.47 -5.25 10.38
N SER A 160 4.85 -5.49 11.53
CA SER A 160 5.24 -4.86 12.80
C SER A 160 6.59 -5.39 13.28
N GLU A 161 6.88 -6.67 13.00
CA GLU A 161 8.16 -7.31 13.33
C GLU A 161 9.26 -7.07 12.27
N LYS A 162 8.89 -7.00 10.98
CA LYS A 162 9.80 -6.93 9.82
C LYS A 162 9.62 -5.63 9.02
N GLY A 163 9.56 -4.51 9.75
CA GLY A 163 9.37 -3.16 9.18
C GLY A 163 10.49 -2.69 8.25
N ALA A 164 10.37 -1.45 7.75
CA ALA A 164 11.27 -0.88 6.74
C ALA A 164 12.74 -0.77 7.19
N SER A 165 13.01 -0.71 8.50
CA SER A 165 14.36 -0.65 9.07
C SER A 165 15.01 -2.02 9.27
N ILE A 166 14.23 -3.10 9.17
CA ILE A 166 14.75 -4.47 9.34
C ILE A 166 15.13 -5.01 7.96
N ALA A 167 16.42 -5.07 7.66
CA ALA A 167 16.88 -5.60 6.39
C ALA A 167 16.44 -7.06 6.18
N GLY A 168 16.14 -7.42 4.94
CA GLY A 168 16.03 -8.81 4.51
C GLY A 168 16.73 -9.05 3.19
N ARG A 169 16.54 -10.25 2.62
CA ARG A 169 17.14 -10.59 1.31
C ARG A 169 16.53 -9.76 0.19
N VAL A 170 15.26 -10.04 -0.14
CA VAL A 170 14.52 -9.33 -1.19
C VAL A 170 13.50 -8.42 -0.51
N GLY A 171 13.97 -7.22 -0.18
CA GLY A 171 13.23 -6.19 0.54
C GLY A 171 13.61 -6.04 2.02
N PRO A 172 13.12 -4.97 2.66
CA PRO A 172 12.01 -4.13 2.19
C PRO A 172 12.43 -3.15 1.09
N PHE A 173 11.65 -3.07 0.01
CA PHE A 173 11.83 -2.08 -1.08
C PHE A 173 10.50 -1.49 -1.52
N GLY A 174 10.49 -0.21 -1.88
CA GLY A 174 9.27 0.49 -2.25
C GLY A 174 9.42 2.00 -2.23
N LEU A 175 8.46 2.68 -1.61
CA LEU A 175 8.38 4.14 -1.53
C LEU A 175 8.44 4.63 -0.09
N LEU A 176 9.14 5.73 0.16
CA LEU A 176 8.98 6.56 1.36
C LEU A 176 8.18 7.80 0.96
N VAL A 177 7.00 7.96 1.54
CA VAL A 177 6.06 9.04 1.24
C VAL A 177 5.85 9.89 2.48
N LEU A 178 5.42 11.15 2.29
CA LEU A 178 5.27 12.12 3.37
C LEU A 178 6.52 12.11 4.27
N ALA A 179 7.69 12.12 3.62
CA ALA A 179 8.97 12.02 4.28
C ALA A 179 9.56 13.42 4.49
N SER A 180 10.21 13.66 5.63
CA SER A 180 10.96 14.89 5.84
C SER A 180 12.32 14.80 5.14
N LYS A 181 12.94 15.94 4.85
CA LYS A 181 14.22 16.02 4.12
C LYS A 181 15.32 15.12 4.69
N ASN A 182 15.38 15.00 6.02
CA ASN A 182 16.38 14.19 6.73
C ASN A 182 15.85 12.80 7.14
N LEU A 183 14.68 12.40 6.63
CA LEU A 183 14.00 11.13 6.96
C LEU A 183 13.70 10.95 8.47
N GLU A 184 13.56 12.04 9.21
CA GLU A 184 13.15 12.05 10.63
C GLU A 184 11.69 11.60 10.78
N GLU A 185 10.86 11.95 9.79
CA GLU A 185 9.50 11.44 9.62
C GLU A 185 9.40 10.82 8.24
N GLN A 186 8.72 9.67 8.15
CA GLN A 186 8.47 9.00 6.88
C GLN A 186 7.36 7.95 7.02
N THR A 187 6.65 7.72 5.92
CA THR A 187 5.73 6.60 5.75
C THR A 187 6.26 5.67 4.67
N ALA A 188 6.63 4.45 5.05
CA ALA A 188 7.20 3.45 4.15
C ALA A 188 6.13 2.51 3.60
N ILE A 189 5.99 2.47 2.27
CA ILE A 189 5.13 1.53 1.54
C ILE A 189 6.03 0.59 0.77
N PHE A 190 6.09 -0.68 1.13
CA PHE A 190 7.07 -1.59 0.55
C PHE A 190 6.56 -3.01 0.34
N PHE A 191 7.36 -3.73 -0.43
CA PHE A 191 7.26 -5.16 -0.60
C PHE A 191 8.41 -5.85 0.13
N ARG A 192 8.14 -7.07 0.56
CA ARG A 192 9.15 -8.05 0.98
C ARG A 192 8.74 -9.39 0.40
N VAL A 193 9.71 -10.11 -0.15
CA VAL A 193 9.47 -11.37 -0.83
C VAL A 193 10.00 -12.53 0.00
N PHE A 194 9.17 -13.53 0.21
CA PHE A 194 9.50 -14.77 0.89
C PHE A 194 9.22 -15.96 -0.03
N LYS A 195 9.91 -17.07 0.22
CA LYS A 195 9.63 -18.39 -0.36
C LYS A 195 8.76 -19.19 0.59
N GLU A 196 7.74 -19.84 0.07
CA GLU A 196 6.90 -20.74 0.84
C GLU A 196 7.50 -22.17 0.91
N LYS A 197 7.46 -22.80 2.09
CA LYS A 197 7.40 -24.26 2.22
C LYS A 197 5.93 -24.62 2.48
N ARG A 198 5.31 -25.41 1.59
CA ARG A 198 3.90 -25.90 1.68
C ARG A 198 3.49 -26.13 3.14
N TRP A 199 2.51 -25.42 3.76
CA TRP A 199 1.81 -25.82 5.01
C TRP A 199 0.43 -25.13 5.26
N PHE A 200 -0.30 -25.66 6.26
CA PHE A 200 -1.66 -25.31 6.74
C PHE A 200 -1.61 -24.39 8.00
N GLN A 201 -2.60 -23.50 8.18
CA GLN A 201 -2.61 -22.36 9.14
C GLN A 201 -3.44 -22.57 10.43
N SER A 202 -3.03 -21.90 11.52
CA SER A 202 -3.81 -21.62 12.74
C SER A 202 -3.30 -20.31 13.39
N SER A 203 -4.17 -19.41 13.86
CA SER A 203 -3.86 -18.05 14.34
C SER A 203 -4.60 -17.68 15.63
N LEU A 204 -4.06 -16.76 16.44
CA LEU A 204 -4.78 -15.91 17.42
C LEU A 204 -3.86 -14.84 18.09
N TRP A 205 -4.45 -13.67 18.40
CA TRP A 205 -4.11 -12.62 19.42
C TRP A 205 -3.75 -11.18 18.99
N GLN A 206 -3.91 -10.24 19.93
CA GLN A 206 -4.47 -8.87 19.77
C GLN A 206 -3.75 -7.75 20.60
N ASP A 207 -3.88 -6.50 20.11
CA ASP A 207 -4.09 -5.18 20.79
C ASP A 207 -3.08 -3.99 20.80
N LEU A 208 -3.70 -2.80 20.61
CA LEU A 208 -3.37 -1.34 20.70
C LEU A 208 -2.79 -0.55 19.49
N ASP A 209 -3.46 0.57 19.14
CA ASP A 209 -3.41 1.28 17.84
C ASP A 209 -2.24 2.28 17.67
N LYS A 210 -1.20 1.77 17.01
CA LYS A 210 -0.26 2.47 16.11
C LYS A 210 -0.06 1.60 14.88
N THR A 211 -1.19 1.13 14.37
CA THR A 211 -1.24 -0.14 13.68
C THR A 211 -0.49 -0.09 12.34
N THR A 212 0.53 -0.93 12.22
CA THR A 212 1.10 -1.31 10.92
C THR A 212 0.06 -2.10 10.16
N TYR A 213 -0.17 -1.79 8.88
CA TYR A 213 -1.10 -2.57 8.05
C TYR A 213 -0.33 -3.45 7.07
N GLY A 214 -0.81 -4.67 6.88
CA GLY A 214 -0.14 -5.67 6.06
C GLY A 214 -1.13 -6.55 5.34
N ALA A 215 -0.76 -6.96 4.13
CA ALA A 215 -1.55 -7.91 3.36
C ALA A 215 -0.68 -8.74 2.44
N PHE A 216 -1.18 -9.92 2.09
CA PHE A 216 -0.58 -10.71 1.03
C PHE A 216 -1.06 -10.22 -0.35
N VAL A 217 -0.22 -10.36 -1.37
CA VAL A 217 -0.45 -10.02 -2.77
C VAL A 217 -0.31 -11.29 -3.60
N ASP A 218 -1.32 -11.60 -4.40
CA ASP A 218 -1.34 -12.80 -5.24
C ASP A 218 -0.84 -12.46 -6.66
N VAL A 219 0.48 -12.50 -6.85
CA VAL A 219 1.16 -12.21 -8.11
C VAL A 219 2.16 -13.35 -8.37
N ASP A 220 2.35 -13.75 -9.64
CA ASP A 220 3.43 -14.67 -10.00
C ASP A 220 4.71 -13.87 -10.28
N PRO A 221 5.71 -13.91 -9.37
CA PRO A 221 6.90 -13.07 -9.49
C PRO A 221 7.83 -13.47 -10.65
N ASN A 222 7.61 -14.62 -11.30
CA ASN A 222 8.38 -15.04 -12.46
C ASN A 222 7.82 -14.51 -13.79
N HIS A 223 6.54 -14.13 -13.81
CA HIS A 223 5.83 -13.76 -15.04
C HIS A 223 5.23 -12.35 -14.99
N GLU A 224 4.99 -11.82 -13.79
CA GLU A 224 4.34 -10.53 -13.57
C GLU A 224 5.30 -9.55 -12.87
N LYS A 225 5.24 -8.29 -13.29
CA LYS A 225 5.95 -7.20 -12.60
C LYS A 225 5.22 -6.88 -11.30
N LEU A 226 5.97 -6.53 -10.27
CA LEU A 226 5.39 -6.11 -8.99
C LEU A 226 5.06 -4.62 -9.04
N SER A 227 3.80 -4.29 -9.33
CA SER A 227 3.31 -2.91 -9.41
C SER A 227 2.80 -2.39 -8.07
N LEU A 228 3.02 -1.10 -7.81
CA LEU A 228 2.41 -0.33 -6.74
C LEU A 228 1.92 1.00 -7.30
N ARG A 229 0.66 1.34 -7.04
CA ARG A 229 0.16 2.72 -7.18
C ARG A 229 -0.15 3.27 -5.80
N THR A 230 0.26 4.49 -5.52
CA THR A 230 -0.05 5.18 -4.26
C THR A 230 -0.61 6.55 -4.57
N LEU A 231 -1.77 6.86 -4.00
CA LEU A 231 -2.33 8.20 -3.93
C LEU A 231 -1.97 8.79 -2.57
N ILE A 232 -1.28 9.93 -2.56
CA ILE A 232 -0.95 10.68 -1.36
C ILE A 232 -1.72 12.00 -1.41
N ASP A 233 -2.46 12.30 -0.35
CA ASP A 233 -3.22 13.54 -0.20
C ASP A 233 -3.16 14.00 1.26
N HIS A 234 -2.11 14.75 1.59
CA HIS A 234 -1.83 15.30 2.91
C HIS A 234 -1.83 14.25 4.03
N SER A 235 -2.98 14.01 4.66
CA SER A 235 -3.12 13.10 5.80
C SER A 235 -3.63 11.71 5.44
N VAL A 236 -3.84 11.41 4.15
CA VAL A 236 -4.27 10.10 3.68
C VAL A 236 -3.33 9.55 2.61
N VAL A 237 -3.08 8.25 2.70
CA VAL A 237 -2.31 7.47 1.73
C VAL A 237 -3.14 6.25 1.33
N GLU A 238 -3.46 6.11 0.05
CA GLU A 238 -4.15 4.93 -0.51
C GLU A 238 -3.22 4.17 -1.44
N SER A 239 -2.85 2.95 -1.08
CA SER A 239 -1.90 2.09 -1.81
C SER A 239 -2.62 0.92 -2.49
N PHE A 240 -2.28 0.66 -3.74
CA PHE A 240 -2.86 -0.37 -4.61
C PHE A 240 -1.72 -1.24 -5.15
N GLY A 241 -1.46 -2.37 -4.48
CA GLY A 241 -0.46 -3.35 -4.85
C GLY A 241 -1.00 -4.38 -5.86
N GLY A 242 -0.13 -4.82 -6.77
CA GLY A 242 -0.44 -5.87 -7.75
C GLY A 242 -1.66 -5.52 -8.60
N GLU A 243 -1.70 -4.31 -9.16
CA GLU A 243 -2.82 -3.80 -9.98
C GLU A 243 -4.18 -3.79 -9.27
N GLY A 244 -4.18 -3.57 -7.94
CA GLY A 244 -5.41 -3.45 -7.17
C GLY A 244 -5.94 -4.75 -6.57
N ARG A 245 -5.14 -5.82 -6.63
CA ARG A 245 -5.36 -7.07 -5.86
C ARG A 245 -5.34 -6.81 -4.36
N THR A 246 -4.45 -5.92 -3.92
CA THR A 246 -4.28 -5.58 -2.51
C THR A 246 -4.37 -4.08 -2.32
N CYS A 247 -5.32 -3.63 -1.51
CA CYS A 247 -5.51 -2.22 -1.19
C CYS A 247 -5.24 -1.97 0.30
N ILE A 248 -4.53 -0.88 0.59
CA ILE A 248 -4.25 -0.44 1.96
C ILE A 248 -4.41 1.07 2.03
N THR A 249 -5.34 1.54 2.86
CA THR A 249 -5.56 2.95 3.17
C THR A 249 -5.05 3.27 4.57
N ALA A 250 -4.42 4.42 4.73
CA ALA A 250 -3.96 4.85 6.03
C ALA A 250 -4.03 6.35 6.22
N ARG A 251 -4.08 6.73 7.50
CA ARG A 251 -4.05 8.11 7.95
C ARG A 251 -2.72 8.41 8.62
N VAL A 252 -2.10 9.51 8.22
CA VAL A 252 -0.76 9.92 8.65
C VAL A 252 -0.78 11.41 8.96
N TYR A 253 -0.19 11.83 10.07
CA TYR A 253 -0.16 13.23 10.50
C TYR A 253 1.29 13.65 10.79
N PRO A 254 2.14 13.79 9.76
CA PRO A 254 3.52 14.24 9.94
C PRO A 254 3.53 15.69 10.46
N ARG A 255 4.57 16.05 11.21
CA ARG A 255 4.78 17.42 11.72
C ARG A 255 5.77 18.22 10.88
N LEU A 256 6.75 17.54 10.28
CA LEU A 256 7.80 18.09 9.45
C LEU A 256 7.46 17.96 7.97
N ALA A 257 6.98 16.78 7.55
CA ALA A 257 6.70 16.49 6.14
C ALA A 257 5.34 17.01 5.68
N ILE A 258 5.13 18.33 5.78
CA ILE A 258 3.87 19.00 5.45
C ILE A 258 4.09 19.89 4.22
N ASN A 259 3.13 19.89 3.28
CA ASN A 259 3.12 20.76 2.11
C ASN A 259 4.39 20.65 1.25
N SER A 260 5.19 21.71 1.16
CA SER A 260 6.44 21.77 0.38
C SER A 260 7.59 21.02 1.02
N GLU A 261 7.51 20.76 2.33
CA GLU A 261 8.55 20.06 3.10
C GLU A 261 8.36 18.54 3.08
N ALA A 262 7.29 18.07 2.42
CA ALA A 262 7.10 16.66 2.14
C ALA A 262 7.98 16.25 0.94
N HIS A 263 8.63 15.10 1.08
CA HIS A 263 9.45 14.47 0.05
C HIS A 263 8.94 13.06 -0.28
N LEU A 264 9.32 12.58 -1.46
CA LEU A 264 9.03 11.25 -1.98
C LEU A 264 10.34 10.56 -2.34
N TYR A 265 10.56 9.35 -1.84
CA TYR A 265 11.74 8.55 -2.18
C TYR A 265 11.35 7.17 -2.71
N ALA A 266 12.17 6.63 -3.60
CA ALA A 266 12.22 5.18 -3.83
C ALA A 266 13.36 4.61 -2.99
N PHE A 267 13.16 3.44 -2.35
CA PHE A 267 14.15 2.84 -1.46
C PHE A 267 14.20 1.31 -1.55
N ASN A 268 15.35 0.75 -1.19
CA ASN A 268 15.59 -0.66 -0.99
C ASN A 268 16.53 -0.86 0.20
N ASN A 269 15.98 -1.30 1.33
CA ASN A 269 16.75 -1.68 2.52
C ASN A 269 17.01 -3.20 2.58
N GLY A 270 16.69 -3.94 1.50
CA GLY A 270 17.11 -5.33 1.36
C GLY A 270 18.59 -5.45 0.98
N THR A 271 19.10 -6.68 0.93
CA THR A 271 20.49 -6.95 0.49
C THR A 271 20.58 -7.14 -1.02
N SER A 272 19.53 -7.63 -1.66
CA SER A 272 19.50 -7.88 -3.10
C SER A 272 19.07 -6.63 -3.86
N THR A 273 19.70 -6.36 -5.00
CA THR A 273 19.28 -5.31 -5.93
C THR A 273 17.90 -5.63 -6.50
N VAL A 274 17.01 -4.64 -6.50
CA VAL A 274 15.74 -4.68 -7.25
C VAL A 274 15.80 -3.65 -8.36
N ARG A 275 15.08 -3.86 -9.46
CA ARG A 275 15.03 -2.89 -10.56
C ARG A 275 13.68 -2.22 -10.64
N ILE A 276 13.66 -0.90 -10.68
CA ILE A 276 12.50 -0.13 -11.09
C ILE A 276 12.43 -0.17 -12.62
N THR A 277 11.45 -0.88 -13.16
CA THR A 277 11.23 -0.92 -14.62
C THR A 277 10.56 0.36 -15.11
N GLU A 278 9.65 0.91 -14.31
CA GLU A 278 8.98 2.18 -14.58
C GLU A 278 8.58 2.82 -13.25
N LEU A 279 8.83 4.11 -13.11
CA LEU A 279 8.25 4.97 -12.08
C LEU A 279 7.65 6.19 -12.77
N SER A 280 6.43 6.55 -12.40
CA SER A 280 5.79 7.79 -12.82
C SER A 280 5.07 8.43 -11.65
N ALA A 281 5.40 9.68 -11.36
CA ALA A 281 4.76 10.48 -10.34
C ALA A 281 4.12 11.73 -10.98
N TRP A 282 2.91 12.07 -10.53
CA TRP A 282 2.17 13.24 -10.98
C TRP A 282 1.78 14.09 -9.79
N SER A 283 2.18 15.37 -9.76
CA SER A 283 1.55 16.30 -8.81
C SER A 283 0.06 16.34 -9.12
N MET A 284 -0.75 16.44 -8.08
CA MET A 284 -2.20 16.46 -8.21
C MET A 284 -2.72 17.84 -7.82
N LYS A 285 -3.53 18.44 -8.69
CA LYS A 285 -4.27 19.66 -8.36
C LYS A 285 -5.41 19.36 -7.40
N GLN A 286 -5.84 20.39 -6.68
CA GLN A 286 -7.00 20.30 -5.79
C GLN A 286 -8.29 20.03 -6.57
N ALA A 287 -9.10 19.10 -6.07
CA ALA A 287 -10.46 18.90 -6.55
C ALA A 287 -11.39 20.00 -6.02
N GLN A 288 -12.37 20.39 -6.81
CA GLN A 288 -13.47 21.23 -6.35
C GLN A 288 -14.54 20.30 -5.76
N ILE A 289 -14.56 20.17 -4.43
CA ILE A 289 -15.57 19.41 -3.70
C ILE A 289 -16.65 20.41 -3.29
N LYS A 290 -17.86 20.25 -3.84
CA LYS A 290 -19.03 21.11 -3.59
C LYS A 290 -20.10 20.34 -2.85
#